data_AF-A0A2R6KT10-F1
#
_entry.id   AF-A0A2R6KT10-F1
#
_cell.length_a   1.000
_cell.length_b   1.000
_cell.length_c   1.000
_cell.angle_alpha   90.00
_cell.angle_beta   90.00
_cell.angle_gamma   90.00
#
_symmetry.space_group_name_H-M   'P 1'
#
loop_
_entity.id
_entity.type
_entity.pdbx_description
1 polymer ?
#
loop_
_entity_poly.entity_id
_entity_poly.type
_entity_poly.pdbx_seq_one_letter_code
_entity_poly.pdbx_strand_id
1 'polypeptide(L)' 'MGPRGRVVTVDYDDSGTVRGLLESADAEFEADYGADVRFEVRAPVDEAAALGDRLRSATSGRARLDGEFDA' A
#
# COMPACT_ATOMS: atom_id res chain seq x y z
N MET A 1 -17.02 10.70 -3.10
CA MET A 1 -16.20 10.39 -1.91
C MET A 1 -14.75 10.44 -2.38
N GLY A 2 -13.89 11.29 -1.80
CA GLY A 2 -12.52 11.49 -2.28
C GLY A 2 -11.59 10.33 -1.90
N PRO A 3 -10.39 10.24 -2.49
CA PRO A 3 -9.43 9.18 -2.19
C PRO A 3 -8.95 9.27 -0.74
N ARG A 4 -8.71 8.11 -0.09
CA ARG A 4 -8.14 8.04 1.26
C ARG A 4 -6.66 7.65 1.18
N GLY A 5 -5.83 8.37 1.93
CA GLY A 5 -4.39 8.15 2.01
C GLY A 5 -4.01 7.18 3.13
N ARG A 6 -3.09 6.24 2.85
CA ARG A 6 -2.48 5.34 3.82
C ARG A 6 -0.98 5.23 3.60
N VAL A 7 -0.28 4.77 4.61
CA VAL A 7 1.15 4.48 4.53
C VAL A 7 1.35 2.97 4.56
N VAL A 8 2.20 2.47 3.65
CA VAL A 8 2.65 1.07 3.61
C VAL A 8 4.15 1.03 3.89
N THR A 9 4.59 0.29 4.90
CA THR A 9 6.03 0.10 5.19
C THR A 9 6.40 -1.37 5.05
N VAL A 10 7.44 -1.66 4.27
CA VAL A 10 7.95 -3.02 3.97
C VAL A 10 9.46 -3.06 3.94
N ASP A 11 10.04 -4.24 4.14
CA ASP A 11 11.46 -4.49 3.86
C ASP A 11 11.77 -4.27 2.36
N TYR A 12 13.03 -3.93 2.06
CA TYR A 12 13.47 -3.67 0.69
C TYR A 12 13.19 -4.84 -0.27
N ASP A 13 13.33 -6.09 0.19
CA ASP A 13 13.05 -7.29 -0.62
C ASP A 13 11.59 -7.40 -1.07
N ASP A 14 10.64 -6.82 -0.32
CA ASP A 14 9.21 -6.83 -0.64
C ASP A 14 8.77 -5.61 -1.46
N SER A 15 9.63 -4.59 -1.58
CA SER A 15 9.29 -3.30 -2.19
C SER A 15 8.87 -3.39 -3.66
N GLY A 16 9.52 -4.26 -4.44
CA GLY A 16 9.18 -4.47 -5.86
C GLY A 16 7.80 -5.10 -6.05
N THR A 17 7.44 -6.07 -5.21
CA THR A 17 6.11 -6.72 -5.22
C THR A 17 5.02 -5.73 -4.85
N VAL A 18 5.23 -4.94 -3.78
CA VAL A 18 4.27 -3.91 -3.36
C VAL A 18 4.06 -2.88 -4.46
N ARG A 19 5.15 -2.38 -5.06
CA ARG A 19 5.09 -1.39 -6.13
C ARG A 19 4.26 -1.86 -7.32
N GLY A 20 4.53 -3.05 -7.84
CA GLY A 20 3.79 -3.58 -9.00
C GLY A 20 2.29 -3.75 -8.72
N LEU A 21 1.94 -4.03 -7.46
CA LEU A 21 0.56 -4.15 -7.03
C LEU A 21 -0.14 -2.78 -6.93
N LEU A 22 0.54 -1.75 -6.44
CA LEU A 22 0.04 -0.36 -6.43
C LEU A 22 -0.16 0.17 -7.85
N GLU A 23 0.80 -0.05 -8.74
CA GLU A 23 0.71 0.31 -10.16
C GLU A 23 -0.45 -0.43 -10.85
N SER A 24 -0.66 -1.72 -10.54
CA SER A 24 -1.80 -2.49 -11.06
C SER A 24 -3.16 -2.02 -10.54
N ALA A 25 -3.21 -1.31 -9.41
CA ALA A 25 -4.44 -0.80 -8.81
C ALA A 25 -4.72 0.65 -9.19
N ASP A 26 -3.93 1.24 -10.10
CA ASP A 26 -4.01 2.66 -10.50
C ASP A 26 -3.94 3.62 -9.29
N ALA A 27 -3.26 3.19 -8.22
CA ALA A 27 -3.14 3.97 -6.98
C ALA A 27 -2.07 5.06 -7.15
N GLU A 28 -2.35 6.27 -6.69
CA GLU A 28 -1.34 7.32 -6.60
C GLU A 28 -0.43 7.03 -5.40
N PHE A 29 0.89 7.06 -5.59
CA PHE A 29 1.81 6.90 -4.47
C PHE A 29 3.15 7.64 -4.59
N GLU A 30 3.74 7.93 -3.44
CA GLU A 30 5.13 8.38 -3.28
C GLU A 30 5.90 7.35 -2.46
N ALA A 31 7.20 7.14 -2.75
CA ALA A 31 8.00 6.11 -2.09
C ALA A 31 9.34 6.67 -1.58
N ASP A 32 9.65 6.39 -0.32
CA ASP A 32 10.95 6.64 0.32
C ASP A 32 11.69 5.31 0.50
N TYR A 33 12.90 5.19 -0.06
CA TYR A 33 13.68 3.96 -0.09
C TYR A 33 14.82 4.02 0.94
N GLY A 34 14.58 3.43 2.12
CA GLY A 34 15.56 3.20 3.18
C GLY A 34 15.81 1.71 3.47
N ALA A 35 16.22 1.37 4.69
CA ALA A 35 16.27 -0.04 5.14
C ALA A 35 14.86 -0.67 5.13
N ASP A 36 13.87 0.12 5.55
CA ASP A 36 12.46 -0.08 5.26
C ASP A 36 12.05 0.90 4.14
N VAL A 37 11.18 0.45 3.24
CA VAL A 37 10.58 1.26 2.17
C VAL A 37 9.19 1.69 2.57
N ARG A 38 8.91 2.99 2.48
CA ARG A 38 7.61 3.58 2.84
C ARG A 38 6.90 4.08 1.58
N PHE A 39 5.67 3.62 1.35
CA PHE A 39 4.78 4.12 0.31
C PHE A 39 3.65 4.95 0.94
N GLU A 40 3.44 6.17 0.48
CA GLU A 40 2.24 6.95 0.79
C GLU A 40 1.25 6.76 -0.35
N VAL A 41 0.17 6.02 -0.11
CA VAL A 41 -0.74 5.46 -1.12
C VAL A 41 -2.11 6.12 -1.02
N ARG A 42 -2.70 6.49 -2.16
CA ARG A 42 -4.07 6.99 -2.26
C ARG A 42 -4.87 6.11 -3.22
N ALA A 43 -6.03 5.65 -2.77
CA ALA A 43 -6.94 4.81 -3.56
C ALA A 43 -8.40 5.27 -3.41
N PRO A 44 -9.28 4.95 -4.37
CA PRO A 44 -10.73 5.07 -4.21
C PRO A 44 -11.20 4.33 -2.97
N VAL A 45 -12.17 4.90 -2.24
CA VAL A 45 -12.61 4.35 -0.95
C VAL A 45 -13.15 2.93 -1.06
N ASP A 46 -13.94 2.68 -2.09
CA ASP A 46 -14.55 1.38 -2.38
C ASP A 46 -13.53 0.29 -2.76
N GLU A 47 -12.33 0.68 -3.18
CA GLU A 47 -11.24 -0.25 -3.56
C GLU A 47 -10.20 -0.43 -2.45
N ALA A 48 -10.18 0.49 -1.49
CA ALA A 48 -9.13 0.62 -0.49
C ALA A 48 -8.97 -0.64 0.39
N ALA A 49 -10.09 -1.27 0.76
CA ALA A 49 -10.09 -2.51 1.53
C ALA A 49 -9.48 -3.68 0.75
N ALA A 50 -9.89 -3.86 -0.51
CA ALA A 50 -9.38 -4.92 -1.38
C ALA A 50 -7.87 -4.76 -1.65
N LEU A 51 -7.41 -3.53 -1.84
CA LEU A 51 -5.99 -3.21 -1.98
C LEU A 51 -5.19 -3.61 -0.73
N GLY A 52 -5.71 -3.30 0.46
CA GLY A 52 -5.10 -3.67 1.74
C GLY A 52 -4.94 -5.18 1.92
N ASP A 53 -5.97 -5.96 1.57
CA ASP A 53 -5.92 -7.42 1.66
C ASP A 53 -4.91 -8.02 0.68
N ARG A 54 -4.85 -7.47 -0.54
CA ARG A 54 -3.88 -7.90 -1.55
C ARG A 54 -2.44 -7.62 -1.12
N LEU A 55 -2.17 -6.45 -0.52
CA LEU A 55 -0.86 -6.08 0.03
C LEU A 55 -0.40 -7.04 1.13
N ARG A 56 -1.31 -7.38 2.07
CA ARG A 56 -1.01 -8.36 3.11
C ARG A 56 -0.73 -9.74 2.52
N SER A 57 -1.54 -10.19 1.57
CA SER A 57 -1.34 -11.49 0.93
C SER A 57 0.01 -11.57 0.21
N ALA A 58 0.36 -10.53 -0.55
CA ALA A 58 1.59 -10.50 -1.34
C ALA A 58 2.85 -10.49 -0.47
N THR A 59 2.79 -9.85 0.70
CA THR A 59 3.90 -9.75 1.65
C THR A 59 3.86 -10.80 2.74
N SER A 60 2.96 -11.80 2.63
CA SER A 60 2.72 -12.78 3.71
C SER A 60 2.50 -12.12 5.08
N GLY A 61 1.85 -10.96 5.11
CA GLY A 61 1.54 -10.18 6.31
C GLY A 61 2.67 -9.28 6.83
N ARG A 62 3.83 -9.21 6.16
CA ARG A 62 4.96 -8.36 6.61
C ARG A 62 4.73 -6.87 6.42
N ALA A 63 3.86 -6.48 5.48
CA ALA A 63 3.52 -5.08 5.26
C ALA A 63 2.82 -4.46 6.48
N ARG A 64 3.40 -3.38 7.00
CA ARG A 64 2.78 -2.54 8.02
C ARG A 64 1.92 -1.49 7.33
N LEU A 65 0.67 -1.36 7.74
CA LEU A 65 -0.30 -0.45 7.16
C LEU A 65 -0.77 0.55 8.22
N ASP A 66 -0.45 1.82 8.03
CA ASP A 66 -0.84 2.91 8.94
C ASP A 66 -1.90 3.82 8.30
N GLY A 67 -2.93 4.20 9.08
CA GLY A 67 -4.11 5.00 8.68
C GLY A 67 -5.42 4.19 8.72
N GLU A 68 -6.59 4.81 8.57
CA GLU A 68 -7.90 4.11 8.57
C GLU A 68 -8.47 3.94 7.15
N PHE A 69 -9.01 2.75 6.87
CA PHE A 69 -9.94 2.51 5.77
C PHE A 69 -11.34 2.44 6.39
N ASP A 70 -11.94 3.58 6.75
CA ASP A 70 -13.30 3.58 7.30
C ASP A 70 -14.32 3.12 6.24
N ALA A 71 -15.12 2.12 6.59
CA ALA A 71 -16.23 1.63 5.76
C ALA A 71 -17.34 2.70 5.62
#